data_AF-A0A6J1W1G7-F1
#
_entry.id   AF-A0A6J1W1G7-F1
#
_cell.length_a   1.000
_cell.length_b   1.000
_cell.length_c   1.000
_cell.angle_alpha   90.00
_cell.angle_beta   90.00
_cell.angle_gamma   90.00
#
_symmetry.space_group_name_H-M   'P 1'
#
loop_
_entity.id
_entity.type
_entity.pdbx_description
1 polymer ?
#
loop_
_entity_poly.entity_id
_entity_poly.type
_entity_poly.pdbx_seq_one_letter_code
_entity_poly.pdbx_strand_id
1 'polypeptide(L)'
;TREDGSGFTFFNLIPVGLRVVAIQSTTSGQYVAMNAEGYLYSSAHFTAECRFKECVFENYYVTYSSTLYRQRESGRSWYLGINRDGQVMKGNR
;
A
#
# COMPACT_ATOMS: atom_id res chain seq x y z
N THR A 1 -9.22 -11.77 0.95
CA THR A 1 -10.12 -12.86 0.54
C THR A 1 -9.29 -14.05 0.10
N ARG A 2 -9.84 -15.27 0.12
CA ARG A 2 -9.23 -16.46 -0.50
C ARG A 2 -9.83 -16.78 -1.88
N GLU A 3 -10.78 -15.96 -2.32
CA GLU A 3 -11.43 -16.11 -3.62
C GLU A 3 -10.53 -15.54 -4.72
N ASP A 4 -9.92 -16.43 -5.48
CA ASP A 4 -9.17 -16.07 -6.67
C ASP A 4 -10.14 -15.67 -7.79
N GLY A 5 -9.87 -14.53 -8.46
CA GLY A 5 -10.66 -14.05 -9.59
C GLY A 5 -11.83 -13.12 -9.24
N SER A 6 -11.98 -12.73 -7.97
CA SER A 6 -12.92 -11.67 -7.59
C SER A 6 -12.56 -10.35 -8.29
N GLY A 7 -13.54 -9.63 -8.83
CA GLY A 7 -13.30 -8.30 -9.44
C GLY A 7 -12.55 -7.34 -8.51
N PHE A 8 -12.78 -7.48 -7.20
CA PHE A 8 -12.16 -6.66 -6.16
C PHE A 8 -10.68 -6.97 -5.91
N THR A 9 -10.12 -8.05 -6.46
CA THR A 9 -8.68 -8.38 -6.34
C THR A 9 -7.83 -7.80 -7.46
N PHE A 10 -8.43 -7.12 -8.44
CA PHE A 10 -7.70 -6.50 -9.54
C PHE A 10 -7.35 -5.04 -9.23
N PHE A 11 -6.07 -4.71 -9.33
CA PHE A 11 -5.53 -3.38 -9.07
C PHE A 11 -4.70 -2.87 -10.25
N ASN A 12 -4.82 -1.58 -10.54
CA ASN A 12 -3.86 -0.86 -11.36
C ASN A 12 -2.65 -0.49 -10.50
N LEU A 13 -1.45 -0.81 -10.98
CA LEU A 13 -0.19 -0.35 -10.41
C LEU A 13 0.35 0.78 -11.30
N ILE A 14 0.20 2.02 -10.85
CA ILE A 14 0.45 3.22 -11.68
C ILE A 14 1.77 3.85 -11.24
N PRO A 15 2.81 3.94 -12.10
CA PRO A 15 4.05 4.60 -11.74
C PRO A 15 3.84 6.11 -11.60
N VAL A 16 4.24 6.67 -10.47
CA VAL A 16 4.12 8.11 -10.13
C VAL A 16 5.45 8.71 -9.66
N GLY A 17 6.55 8.00 -9.92
CA GLY A 17 7.92 8.40 -9.61
C GLY A 17 8.88 7.23 -9.72
N LEU A 18 10.18 7.50 -9.58
CA LEU A 18 11.20 6.44 -9.58
C LEU A 18 10.95 5.48 -8.42
N ARG A 19 10.55 4.23 -8.73
CA ARG A 19 10.17 3.21 -7.74
C ARG A 19 9.04 3.65 -6.81
N VAL A 20 8.15 4.54 -7.27
CA VAL A 20 6.98 4.97 -6.51
C VAL A 20 5.75 4.72 -7.35
N VAL A 21 4.78 4.02 -6.76
CA VAL A 21 3.51 3.65 -7.41
C VAL A 21 2.31 4.17 -6.63
N ALA A 22 1.22 4.38 -7.34
CA ALA A 22 -0.12 4.44 -6.79
C ALA A 22 -0.80 3.09 -7.05
N ILE A 23 -1.61 2.64 -6.08
CA ILE A 23 -2.36 1.38 -6.17
C ILE A 23 -3.83 1.75 -6.23
N GLN A 24 -4.51 1.43 -7.32
CA GLN A 24 -5.91 1.80 -7.54
C GLN A 24 -6.77 0.55 -7.78
N SER A 25 -7.89 0.44 -7.08
CA SER A 25 -8.86 -0.61 -7.38
C SER A 25 -9.45 -0.38 -8.76
N THR A 26 -9.43 -1.42 -9.59
CA THR A 26 -10.08 -1.39 -10.91
C THR A 26 -11.60 -1.34 -10.80
N THR A 27 -12.16 -1.89 -9.71
CA THR A 27 -13.61 -1.99 -9.51
C THR A 27 -14.20 -0.68 -8.98
N SER A 28 -13.59 -0.06 -7.97
CA SER A 28 -14.12 1.17 -7.36
C SER A 28 -13.49 2.46 -7.90
N GLY A 29 -12.35 2.37 -8.61
CA GLY A 29 -11.56 3.53 -9.02
C GLY A 29 -10.85 4.24 -7.86
N GLN A 30 -11.00 3.77 -6.62
CA GLN A 30 -10.37 4.39 -5.45
C GLN A 30 -8.92 3.93 -5.29
N TYR A 31 -8.10 4.82 -4.74
CA TYR A 31 -6.70 4.57 -4.41
C TYR A 31 -6.57 3.97 -3.01
N VAL A 32 -5.64 3.03 -2.84
CA VAL A 32 -5.14 2.67 -1.51
C VAL A 32 -4.31 3.85 -1.00
N ALA A 33 -4.53 4.25 0.23
CA ALA A 33 -3.79 5.31 0.91
C ALA A 33 -3.44 4.91 2.34
N MET A 34 -2.39 5.49 2.90
CA MET A 34 -2.01 5.31 4.30
C MET A 34 -1.98 6.65 5.01
N ASN A 35 -2.67 6.78 6.13
CA ASN A 35 -2.72 8.04 6.88
C ASN A 35 -1.58 8.17 7.91
N ALA A 36 -1.51 9.34 8.57
CA ALA A 36 -0.48 9.66 9.56
C ALA A 36 -0.51 8.78 10.83
N GLU A 37 -1.65 8.15 11.13
CA GLU A 37 -1.71 7.16 12.19
C GLU A 37 -1.19 5.80 11.72
N GLY A 38 -1.14 5.52 10.42
CA GLY A 38 -0.69 4.27 9.82
C GLY A 38 -1.83 3.34 9.41
N TYR A 39 -3.08 3.82 9.42
CA TYR A 39 -4.21 3.08 8.90
C TYR A 39 -4.25 3.16 7.38
N LEU A 40 -4.60 2.03 6.76
CA LEU A 40 -4.92 1.99 5.35
C LEU A 40 -6.39 2.33 5.13
N TYR A 41 -6.65 3.11 4.10
CA TYR A 41 -7.98 3.53 3.73
C TYR A 41 -8.11 3.68 2.21
N SER A 42 -9.34 3.79 1.73
CA SER A 42 -9.65 4.03 0.33
C SER A 42 -9.85 5.52 0.09
N SER A 43 -9.06 6.11 -0.80
CA SER A 43 -9.16 7.51 -1.20
C SER A 43 -9.81 7.65 -2.57
N ALA A 44 -10.83 8.51 -2.69
CA ALA A 44 -11.44 8.84 -3.98
C ALA A 44 -10.53 9.71 -4.86
N HIS A 45 -9.57 10.43 -4.27
CA HIS A 45 -8.66 11.33 -4.97
C HIS A 45 -7.22 10.86 -4.79
N PHE A 46 -6.39 11.07 -5.81
CA PHE A 46 -4.97 10.83 -5.70
C PHE A 46 -4.33 11.92 -4.82
N THR A 47 -3.76 11.50 -3.69
CA THR A 47 -3.08 12.37 -2.71
C THR A 47 -1.65 11.89 -2.47
N ALA A 48 -0.88 12.67 -1.70
CA ALA A 48 0.47 12.25 -1.30
C ALA A 48 0.46 10.96 -0.45
N GLU A 49 -0.62 10.69 0.29
CA GLU A 49 -0.81 9.46 1.08
C GLU A 49 -1.08 8.22 0.21
N CYS A 50 -1.38 8.40 -1.09
CA CYS A 50 -1.57 7.32 -2.05
C CYS A 50 -0.26 6.81 -2.69
N ARG A 51 0.88 7.40 -2.31
CA ARG A 51 2.19 7.11 -2.92
C ARG A 51 2.94 6.09 -2.09
N PHE A 52 3.28 4.97 -2.73
CA PHE A 52 4.05 3.90 -2.10
C PHE A 52 5.36 3.67 -2.82
N LYS A 53 6.45 3.63 -2.07
CA LYS A 53 7.75 3.19 -2.58
C LYS A 53 7.74 1.67 -2.68
N GLU A 54 7.98 1.16 -3.89
CA GLU A 54 8.15 -0.27 -4.15
C GLU A 54 9.62 -0.69 -3.96
N CYS A 55 9.83 -1.85 -3.35
CA CYS A 55 11.16 -2.43 -3.21
C CYS A 55 11.09 -3.96 -3.30
N VAL A 56 12.01 -4.55 -4.06
CA VAL A 56 12.18 -6.00 -4.11
C VAL A 56 12.74 -6.48 -2.78
N PHE A 57 12.22 -7.59 -2.27
CA PHE A 57 12.65 -8.25 -1.05
C PHE A 57 12.89 -9.74 -1.33
N GLU A 58 14.06 -10.24 -0.92
CA GLU A 58 14.50 -11.64 -1.14
C GLU A 58 14.37 -12.14 -2.58
N ASN A 59 14.44 -11.25 -3.58
CA ASN A 59 14.30 -11.52 -5.01
C ASN A 59 12.92 -12.04 -5.49
N TYR A 60 11.99 -12.38 -4.59
CA TYR A 60 10.69 -12.96 -4.95
C TYR A 60 9.49 -12.10 -4.55
N TYR A 61 9.68 -11.16 -3.63
CA TYR A 61 8.60 -10.36 -3.09
C TYR A 61 8.77 -8.88 -3.44
N VAL A 62 7.65 -8.17 -3.53
CA VAL A 62 7.63 -6.71 -3.61
C VAL A 62 6.98 -6.17 -2.35
N THR A 63 7.66 -5.22 -1.73
CA THR A 63 7.17 -4.47 -0.57
C THR A 63 6.74 -3.09 -1.01
N TYR A 64 5.71 -2.55 -0.36
CA TYR A 64 5.20 -1.21 -0.59
C TYR A 64 5.20 -0.45 0.72
N SER A 65 5.89 0.69 0.76
CA SER A 65 6.02 1.51 1.96
C SER A 65 5.53 2.93 1.72
N SER A 66 4.96 3.56 2.75
CA SER A 66 4.57 4.97 2.68
C SER A 66 5.77 5.83 2.32
N THR A 67 5.60 6.77 1.40
CA THR A 67 6.63 7.80 1.13
C THR A 67 6.66 8.89 2.21
N LEU A 68 5.59 9.04 2.98
CA LEU A 68 5.43 10.09 3.99
C LEU A 68 5.76 9.62 5.40
N TYR A 69 5.35 8.40 5.75
CA TYR A 69 5.32 7.95 7.13
C TYR A 69 6.38 6.88 7.43
N ARG A 70 7.08 7.09 8.53
CA ARG A 70 8.10 6.20 9.09
C ARG A 70 8.21 6.43 10.59
N GLN A 71 8.78 5.45 11.30
CA GLN A 71 9.14 5.64 12.70
C GLN A 71 10.21 6.74 12.82
N ARG A 72 9.98 7.71 13.71
CA ARG A 72 10.85 8.88 13.84
C ARG A 72 12.24 8.53 14.35
N GLU A 73 12.32 7.65 15.35
CA GLU A 73 13.58 7.30 16.01
C GLU A 73 14.43 6.33 15.18
N SER A 74 13.83 5.23 14.72
CA SER A 74 14.56 4.19 13.99
C SER A 74 14.65 4.43 12.48
N GLY A 75 13.88 5.38 11.95
CA GLY A 75 13.75 5.58 10.50
C GLY A 75 13.01 4.47 9.76
N ARG A 76 12.48 3.45 10.48
CA ARG A 76 11.79 2.31 9.87
C ARG A 76 10.54 2.77 9.11
N SER A 77 10.50 2.52 7.81
CA SER A 77 9.35 2.81 6.96
C SER A 77 8.09 2.07 7.43
N TRP A 78 6.93 2.63 7.10
CA TRP A 78 5.64 1.97 7.33
C TRP A 78 5.17 1.27 6.06
N TYR A 79 4.66 0.05 6.19
CA TYR A 79 4.41 -0.84 5.05
C TYR A 79 2.94 -1.20 4.87
N LEU A 80 2.55 -1.47 3.63
CA LEU A 80 1.32 -2.23 3.36
C LEU A 80 1.50 -3.66 3.87
N GLY A 81 0.49 -4.20 4.55
CA GLY A 81 0.55 -5.56 5.06
C GLY A 81 -0.79 -6.10 5.49
N ILE A 82 -0.88 -7.43 5.50
CA ILE A 82 -1.99 -8.20 6.07
C ILE A 82 -1.42 -9.23 7.05
N ASN A 83 -2.19 -9.59 8.06
CA ASN A 83 -1.81 -10.63 9.02
C ASN A 83 -2.12 -12.03 8.47
N ARG A 84 -1.82 -13.07 9.26
CA ARG A 84 -2.06 -14.48 8.90
C ARG A 84 -3.55 -14.81 8.68
N ASP A 85 -4.43 -14.01 9.27
CA ASP A 85 -5.89 -14.14 9.11
C ASP A 85 -6.41 -13.35 7.91
N GLY A 86 -5.53 -12.71 7.14
CA GLY A 86 -5.86 -11.90 5.96
C GLY A 86 -6.44 -10.53 6.27
N GLN A 87 -6.32 -10.06 7.52
CA GLN A 87 -6.79 -8.74 7.95
C GLN A 87 -5.70 -7.69 7.74
N VAL A 88 -6.12 -6.49 7.35
CA VAL A 88 -5.21 -5.35 7.14
C VAL A 88 -4.46 -5.01 8.42
N MET A 89 -3.15 -4.80 8.29
CA MET A 89 -2.29 -4.35 9.37
C MET A 89 -2.06 -2.85 9.31
N LYS A 90 -1.88 -2.25 10.48
CA LYS A 90 -1.40 -0.88 10.62
C LYS A 90 0.05 -0.80 10.13
N GLY A 91 0.38 0.20 9.33
CA GLY A 91 1.65 0.27 8.63
C GLY A 91 2.87 0.40 9.54
N ASN A 92 2.68 0.86 10.78
CA ASN A 92 3.73 0.97 11.78
C ASN A 92 3.96 -0.31 12.59
N ARG A 93 3.27 -1.41 12.27
CA ARG A 93 3.44 -2.71 12.93
C ARG A 93 4.58 -3.52 12.31
#